data_AF-A0A161JMZ7-F1
#
_entry.id   AF-A0A161JMZ7-F1
#
_cell.length_a   1.000
_cell.length_b   1.000
_cell.length_c   1.000
_cell.angle_alpha   90.00
_cell.angle_beta   90.00
_cell.angle_gamma   90.00
#
_symmetry.space_group_name_H-M   'P 1'
#
loop_
_entity.id
_entity.type
_entity.pdbx_description
1 polymer ?
#
loop_
_entity_poly.entity_id
_entity_poly.type
_entity_poly.pdbx_seq_one_letter_code
_entity_poly.pdbx_strand_id
1 'polypeptide(L)'
;MTDFIDSPTPPTQEGAKHDLLSASWYPYDASDEWRQSWPSPPAAPAGDWAVAAARGIIHNLLDRRAIKRGFEDVDEDVRLEIVETIAMIIRTAPGWYEQQEEATP
;
A
#
# COMPACT_ATOMS: atom_id res chain seq x y z
N MET A 1 23.93 16.98 -16.00
CA MET A 1 23.06 17.67 -15.01
C MET A 1 22.38 16.56 -14.22
N THR A 2 23.09 16.06 -13.23
CA THR A 2 22.81 14.81 -12.51
C THR A 2 22.84 15.18 -11.04
N ASP A 3 21.71 15.67 -10.53
CA ASP A 3 21.53 16.00 -9.12
C ASP A 3 20.02 15.92 -8.82
N PHE A 4 19.50 14.77 -8.38
CA PHE A 4 18.30 14.78 -7.52
C PHE A 4 17.93 13.48 -6.77
N ILE A 5 18.67 12.36 -6.81
CA ILE A 5 18.35 11.21 -5.93
C ILE A 5 19.62 10.45 -5.53
N ASP A 6 20.46 11.03 -4.68
CA ASP A 6 21.60 10.28 -4.08
C ASP A 6 21.31 9.74 -2.68
N SER A 7 20.12 9.99 -2.12
CA SER A 7 19.62 9.31 -0.91
C SER A 7 18.10 9.45 -0.82
N PRO A 8 17.31 8.36 -0.96
CA PRO A 8 15.89 8.43 -0.66
C PRO A 8 15.72 8.78 0.83
N THR A 9 14.90 9.78 1.14
CA THR A 9 14.50 10.04 2.53
C THR A 9 13.81 8.78 3.06
N PRO A 10 14.32 8.16 4.14
CA PRO A 10 13.69 6.98 4.70
C PRO A 10 12.29 7.32 5.22
N PRO A 11 11.32 6.40 5.15
CA PRO A 11 9.99 6.62 5.69
C PRO A 11 10.07 6.87 7.20
N THR A 12 9.32 7.85 7.70
CA THR A 12 9.18 8.14 9.13
C THR A 12 7.94 7.43 9.70
N GLN A 13 7.87 7.26 11.02
CA GLN A 13 6.67 6.69 11.66
C GLN A 13 5.46 7.60 11.48
N GLU A 14 5.65 8.91 11.54
CA GLU A 14 4.61 9.91 11.28
C GLU A 14 4.10 9.83 9.84
N GLY A 15 5.01 9.68 8.87
CA GLY A 15 4.66 9.48 7.47
C GLY A 15 3.85 8.19 7.27
N ALA A 16 4.30 7.09 7.87
CA ALA A 16 3.56 5.83 7.82
C ALA A 16 2.15 5.94 8.42
N LYS A 17 1.98 6.66 9.54
CA LYS A 17 0.65 6.92 10.13
C LYS A 17 -0.22 7.75 9.20
N HIS A 18 0.35 8.78 8.56
CA HIS A 18 -0.36 9.60 7.57
C HIS A 18 -0.82 8.76 6.37
N ASP A 19 0.02 7.86 5.89
CA ASP A 19 -0.30 6.97 4.77
C ASP A 19 -1.39 5.96 5.13
N LEU A 20 -1.34 5.36 6.32
CA LEU A 20 -2.39 4.47 6.82
C LEU A 20 -3.73 5.21 6.93
N LEU A 21 -3.74 6.43 7.44
CA LEU A 21 -4.94 7.24 7.53
C LEU A 21 -5.48 7.58 6.14
N SER A 22 -4.64 8.11 5.25
CA SER A 22 -5.06 8.53 3.91
C SER A 22 -5.56 7.36 3.07
N ALA A 23 -4.91 6.20 3.17
CA ALA A 23 -5.34 5.00 2.46
C ALA A 23 -6.64 4.39 2.99
N SER A 24 -7.07 4.74 4.22
CA SER A 24 -8.42 4.39 4.70
C SER A 24 -9.52 5.21 4.03
N TRP A 25 -9.20 6.45 3.63
CA TRP A 25 -10.11 7.34 2.90
C TRP A 25 -10.07 7.10 1.39
N TYR A 26 -8.92 6.68 0.86
CA TYR A 26 -8.69 6.47 -0.56
C TYR A 26 -8.07 5.08 -0.84
N PRO A 27 -8.81 4.00 -0.60
CA PRO A 27 -8.30 2.65 -0.83
C PRO A 27 -8.05 2.39 -2.31
N TYR A 28 -6.87 1.86 -2.63
CA TYR A 28 -6.50 1.54 -4.01
C TYR A 28 -7.36 0.40 -4.58
N ASP A 29 -7.71 -0.57 -3.75
CA ASP A 29 -8.57 -1.72 -4.02
C ASP A 29 -10.08 -1.40 -3.93
N ALA A 30 -10.47 -0.13 -3.86
CA ALA A 30 -11.89 0.21 -3.95
C ALA A 30 -12.45 -0.19 -5.32
N SER A 31 -13.71 -0.65 -5.33
CA SER A 31 -14.39 -0.97 -6.59
C SER A 31 -14.55 0.26 -7.47
N ASP A 32 -14.72 0.05 -8.77
CA ASP A 32 -14.95 1.12 -9.72
C ASP A 32 -16.27 1.85 -9.42
N GLU A 33 -17.32 1.17 -8.93
CA GLU A 33 -18.54 1.83 -8.46
C GLU A 33 -18.27 2.74 -7.26
N TRP A 34 -17.45 2.28 -6.31
CA TRP A 34 -17.04 3.10 -5.17
C TRP A 34 -16.30 4.35 -5.66
N ARG A 35 -15.36 4.21 -6.61
CA ARG A 35 -14.58 5.33 -7.16
C ARG A 35 -15.46 6.33 -7.91
N GLN A 36 -16.51 5.86 -8.57
CA GLN A 36 -17.50 6.71 -9.25
C GLN A 36 -18.40 7.50 -8.29
N SER A 37 -18.48 7.12 -7.01
CA SER A 37 -19.29 7.83 -5.99
C SER A 37 -18.63 9.09 -5.39
N TRP A 38 -17.50 9.51 -5.96
CA TRP A 38 -16.85 10.79 -5.61
C TRP A 38 -17.80 12.00 -5.77
N PRO A 39 -17.74 13.02 -4.89
CA PRO A 39 -16.73 13.27 -3.87
C PRO A 39 -17.03 12.75 -2.45
N SER A 40 -18.13 12.03 -2.24
CA SER A 40 -18.52 11.56 -0.90
C SER A 40 -18.73 10.04 -0.86
N PRO A 41 -17.70 9.24 -1.17
CA PRO A 41 -17.81 7.81 -1.07
C PRO A 41 -17.93 7.37 0.41
N PRO A 42 -18.63 6.25 0.70
CA PRO A 42 -18.65 5.69 2.05
C PRO A 42 -17.24 5.23 2.45
N ALA A 43 -16.87 5.32 3.73
CA ALA A 43 -15.61 4.75 4.19
C ALA A 43 -15.57 3.24 3.86
N ALA A 44 -14.46 2.79 3.26
CA ALA A 44 -14.24 1.39 2.95
C ALA A 44 -13.24 0.81 3.95
N PRO A 45 -13.69 0.28 5.10
CA PRO A 45 -12.79 -0.24 6.13
C PRO A 45 -11.93 -1.37 5.56
N ALA A 46 -10.66 -1.42 5.97
CA ALA A 46 -9.80 -2.55 5.65
C ALA A 46 -10.33 -3.81 6.35
N GLY A 47 -10.25 -4.97 5.67
CA GLY A 47 -10.68 -6.24 6.25
C GLY A 47 -9.87 -6.63 7.50
N ASP A 48 -8.57 -6.29 7.53
CA ASP A 48 -7.70 -6.45 8.69
C ASP A 48 -6.49 -5.48 8.68
N TRP A 49 -5.61 -5.63 9.67
CA TRP A 49 -4.40 -4.80 9.84
C TRP A 49 -3.39 -4.94 8.70
N ALA A 50 -3.31 -6.11 8.05
CA ALA A 50 -2.38 -6.34 6.95
C ALA A 50 -2.89 -5.70 5.66
N VAL A 51 -4.22 -5.74 5.42
CA VAL A 51 -4.86 -4.98 4.33
C VAL A 51 -4.67 -3.49 4.55
N ALA A 52 -4.85 -2.98 5.77
CA ALA A 52 -4.59 -1.58 6.09
C ALA A 52 -3.13 -1.18 5.81
N ALA A 53 -2.17 -2.03 6.18
CA ALA A 53 -0.76 -1.82 5.90
C ALA A 53 -0.45 -1.83 4.39
N ALA A 54 -1.01 -2.78 3.64
CA ALA A 54 -0.87 -2.86 2.19
C ALA A 54 -1.39 -1.60 1.49
N ARG A 55 -2.58 -1.12 1.89
CA ARG A 55 -3.14 0.14 1.40
C ARG A 55 -2.23 1.33 1.70
N GLY A 56 -1.67 1.42 2.91
CA GLY A 56 -0.72 2.47 3.30
C GLY A 56 0.55 2.46 2.44
N ILE A 57 1.11 1.28 2.16
CA ILE A 57 2.27 1.13 1.26
C ILE A 57 1.94 1.68 -0.14
N ILE A 58 0.80 1.26 -0.70
CA ILE A 58 0.41 1.72 -2.04
C ILE A 58 0.17 3.23 -2.04
N HIS A 59 -0.48 3.79 -1.03
CA HIS A 59 -0.66 5.23 -0.91
C HIS A 59 0.67 5.99 -0.95
N ASN A 60 1.65 5.54 -0.18
CA ASN A 60 3.01 6.11 -0.21
C ASN A 60 3.64 6.08 -1.61
N LEU A 61 3.42 4.98 -2.34
CA LEU A 61 3.92 4.81 -3.71
C LEU A 61 3.19 5.72 -4.71
N LEU A 62 1.88 5.93 -4.54
CA LEU A 62 1.06 6.80 -5.40
C LEU A 62 1.41 8.28 -5.24
N ASP A 63 2.12 8.69 -4.19
CA ASP A 63 2.68 10.04 -4.10
C ASP A 63 3.82 10.28 -5.11
N ARG A 64 4.41 9.20 -5.65
CA ARG A 64 5.49 9.28 -6.64
C ARG A 64 4.92 9.35 -8.06
N ARG A 65 5.07 10.51 -8.72
CA ARG A 65 4.44 10.85 -10.01
C ARG A 65 4.51 9.78 -11.11
N ALA A 66 5.65 9.09 -11.27
CA ALA A 66 5.79 8.04 -12.29
C ALA A 66 5.03 6.76 -11.91
N ILE A 67 5.08 6.36 -10.64
CA ILE A 67 4.38 5.18 -10.13
C ILE A 67 2.88 5.42 -10.15
N LYS A 68 2.45 6.61 -9.70
CA LYS A 68 1.05 7.03 -9.73
C LYS A 68 0.39 6.78 -11.08
N ARG A 69 1.03 7.27 -12.16
CA ARG A 69 0.53 7.11 -13.53
C ARG A 69 0.45 5.65 -13.96
N GLY A 70 1.44 4.84 -13.58
CA GLY A 70 1.43 3.40 -13.87
C GLY A 70 0.28 2.66 -13.18
N PHE A 71 -0.28 3.22 -12.11
CA PHE A 71 -1.36 2.63 -11.33
C PHE A 71 -2.76 3.13 -11.74
N GLU A 72 -2.86 4.14 -12.61
CA GLU A 72 -4.14 4.73 -13.05
C GLU A 72 -4.96 3.79 -13.94
N ASP A 73 -4.29 3.03 -14.83
CA ASP A 73 -4.94 2.15 -15.82
C ASP A 73 -4.98 0.67 -15.39
N VAL A 74 -4.88 0.39 -14.08
CA VAL A 74 -4.94 -0.98 -13.56
C VAL A 74 -6.38 -1.36 -13.26
N ASP A 75 -6.82 -2.47 -13.87
CA ASP A 75 -8.16 -3.04 -13.70
C ASP A 75 -8.46 -3.42 -12.24
N GLU A 76 -9.73 -3.32 -11.84
CA GLU A 76 -10.17 -3.51 -10.46
C GLU A 76 -9.70 -4.84 -9.84
N ASP A 77 -9.83 -5.94 -10.58
CA ASP A 77 -9.41 -7.28 -10.15
C ASP A 77 -7.91 -7.34 -9.86
N VAL A 78 -7.09 -6.72 -10.72
CA VAL A 78 -5.65 -6.61 -10.52
C VAL A 78 -5.32 -5.72 -9.31
N ARG A 79 -6.06 -4.63 -9.07
CA ARG A 79 -5.85 -3.79 -7.88
C ARG A 79 -6.13 -4.55 -6.59
N LEU A 80 -7.19 -5.36 -6.57
CA LEU A 80 -7.52 -6.26 -5.48
C LEU A 80 -6.39 -7.27 -5.26
N GLU A 81 -5.95 -7.95 -6.32
CA GLU A 81 -4.86 -8.94 -6.27
C GLU A 81 -3.56 -8.35 -5.72
N ILE A 82 -3.20 -7.12 -6.12
CA ILE A 82 -2.02 -6.42 -5.62
C ILE A 82 -2.13 -6.20 -4.09
N VAL A 83 -3.26 -5.67 -3.62
CA VAL A 83 -3.46 -5.42 -2.19
C VAL A 83 -3.46 -6.72 -1.39
N GLU A 84 -4.16 -7.75 -1.85
CA GLU A 84 -4.22 -9.04 -1.20
C GLU A 84 -2.84 -9.73 -1.14
N THR A 85 -2.07 -9.65 -2.22
CA THR A 85 -0.71 -10.20 -2.29
C THR A 85 0.22 -9.53 -1.29
N ILE A 86 0.21 -8.18 -1.24
CA ILE A 86 1.03 -7.43 -0.28
C ILE A 86 0.59 -7.76 1.16
N ALA A 87 -0.72 -7.80 1.43
CA ALA A 87 -1.24 -8.15 2.74
C ALA A 87 -0.83 -9.57 3.16
N MET A 88 -0.87 -10.53 2.24
CA MET A 88 -0.42 -11.90 2.50
C MET A 88 1.05 -11.94 2.89
N ILE A 89 1.92 -11.27 2.14
CA ILE A 89 3.36 -11.18 2.45
C ILE A 89 3.57 -10.58 3.84
N ILE A 90 2.87 -9.48 4.17
CA ILE A 90 2.96 -8.82 5.47
C ILE A 90 2.60 -9.78 6.62
N ARG A 91 1.55 -10.60 6.45
CA ARG A 91 1.15 -11.61 7.46
C ARG A 91 2.19 -12.71 7.61
N THR A 92 2.80 -13.15 6.51
CA THR A 92 3.75 -14.28 6.51
C THR A 92 5.14 -13.88 6.99
N ALA A 93 5.57 -12.64 6.76
CA ALA A 93 6.95 -12.21 6.99
C ALA A 93 7.49 -12.50 8.40
N PRO A 94 6.77 -12.22 9.52
CA PRO A 94 7.31 -12.49 10.86
C PRO A 94 7.68 -13.96 11.07
N GLY A 95 6.78 -14.89 10.74
CA GLY A 95 7.02 -16.32 10.89
C GLY A 95 8.06 -16.87 9.92
N TRP A 96 8.24 -16.26 8.75
CA TRP A 96 9.33 -16.62 7.84
C TRP A 96 10.70 -16.25 8.41
N TYR A 97 10.86 -15.07 9.02
CA TYR A 97 12.13 -14.66 9.63
C TYR A 97 12.53 -15.55 10.81
N GLU A 98 11.59 -15.90 11.69
CA GLU A 98 11.81 -16.80 12.84
C GLU A 98 12.41 -18.15 12.39
N GLN A 99 11.91 -18.70 11.28
CA GLN A 99 12.42 -19.96 10.71
C GLN A 99 13.85 -19.85 10.14
N GLN A 100 14.27 -18.67 9.68
CA GLN A 100 15.63 -18.46 9.17
C GLN A 100 16.66 -18.30 10.28
N GLU A 101 16.26 -17.72 11.43
CA GLU A 101 17.14 -17.60 12.61
C GLU A 101 17.45 -18.97 13.21
N GLU A 102 16.49 -19.90 13.24
CA GLU A 102 16.71 -21.28 13.71
C GLU A 102 17.57 -22.14 12.75
N ALA A 103 17.63 -21.77 11.47
CA ALA A 103 18.36 -22.51 10.43
C ALA A 103 19.84 -22.10 10.28
N THR A 104 20.30 -21.09 11.04
CA THR A 104 21.70 -20.60 10.99
C THR A 104 22.46 -21.09 12.23
N PRO A 105 23.39 -22.06 12.11
CA PRO A 105 24.17 -22.60 13.23
C PRO A 105 25.27 -21.66 13.76
#